data_AF-A0A841PZB6-F1
#
_entry.id   AF-A0A841PZB6-F1
#
_cell.length_a   1.000
_cell.length_b   1.000
_cell.length_c   1.000
_cell.angle_alpha   90.00
_cell.angle_beta   90.00
_cell.angle_gamma   90.00
#
_symmetry.space_group_name_H-M   'P 1'
#
loop_
_entity.id
_entity.type
_entity.pdbx_description
1 polymer ?
#
loop_
_entity_poly.entity_id
_entity_poly.type
_entity_poly.pdbx_seq_one_letter_code
_entity_poly.pdbx_strand_id
1 'polypeptide(L)'
;MQTPYYYVPFKYDYGFDPYQAYANVPYPYYHTNYSYYVENRQQPIRGQATWTEGGQVTQCNIPWSKNEFMTVAVGQNAPYQCGQTLRIKYPATQREVVVTIVDKVAGFPSNRVNLHRTAFLALGADAAQGVINVEIYPSPELEEEKWGKYLLEVTQTAYPNYNVTDYDFVTKTNPAPNQVKEEYDFILIQPKKK
;
A
#
# COMPACT_ATOMS: atom_id res chain seq x y z
N MET A 1 -57.34 -36.41 -9.36
CA MET A 1 -56.68 -37.39 -8.48
C MET A 1 -55.39 -37.84 -9.15
N GLN A 2 -54.26 -37.30 -8.70
CA GLN A 2 -52.89 -37.84 -8.85
C GLN A 2 -52.69 -38.91 -7.74
N THR A 3 -51.84 -39.94 -7.77
CA THR A 3 -50.58 -40.36 -8.44
C THR A 3 -50.60 -41.91 -8.59
N PRO A 4 -49.68 -42.64 -9.29
CA PRO A 4 -48.31 -42.88 -8.80
C PRO A 4 -47.20 -43.04 -9.86
N TYR A 5 -45.98 -43.02 -9.32
CA TYR A 5 -44.63 -43.13 -9.89
C TYR A 5 -44.35 -44.46 -10.64
N TYR A 6 -43.29 -44.50 -11.48
CA TYR A 6 -42.01 -45.18 -11.17
C TYR A 6 -41.01 -45.25 -12.35
N TYR A 7 -39.75 -44.97 -12.01
CA TYR A 7 -38.48 -45.61 -12.45
C TYR A 7 -37.97 -45.47 -13.90
N VAL A 8 -36.76 -44.91 -14.05
CA VAL A 8 -35.88 -45.18 -15.19
C VAL A 8 -34.43 -45.38 -14.70
N PRO A 9 -33.75 -46.47 -15.10
CA PRO A 9 -32.46 -46.88 -14.53
C PRO A 9 -31.23 -46.36 -15.28
N PHE A 10 -30.11 -46.35 -14.55
CA PHE A 10 -28.75 -46.06 -14.98
C PHE A 10 -28.21 -47.05 -16.03
N LYS A 11 -27.41 -46.54 -16.98
CA LYS A 11 -26.40 -47.33 -17.71
C LYS A 11 -25.07 -46.59 -17.74
N TYR A 12 -24.06 -47.26 -17.22
CA TYR A 12 -22.63 -46.98 -17.38
C TYR A 12 -22.19 -47.44 -18.77
N ASP A 13 -21.30 -46.68 -19.40
CA ASP A 13 -20.58 -47.13 -20.59
C ASP A 13 -19.07 -47.06 -20.33
N TYR A 14 -18.44 -48.23 -20.41
CA TYR A 14 -17.00 -48.45 -20.29
C TYR A 14 -16.51 -48.80 -21.70
N GLY A 15 -15.87 -47.84 -22.37
CA GLY A 15 -15.21 -48.05 -23.65
C GLY A 15 -13.68 -48.09 -23.45
N PHE A 16 -13.08 -49.24 -23.72
CA PHE A 16 -11.66 -49.50 -23.74
C PHE A 16 -11.24 -49.68 -25.22
N ASP A 17 -10.28 -48.90 -25.71
CA ASP A 17 -9.65 -49.14 -27.03
C ASP A 17 -8.13 -48.80 -26.96
N PRO A 18 -7.22 -49.66 -27.45
CA PRO A 18 -5.78 -49.50 -27.26
C PRO A 18 -5.01 -49.09 -28.54
N TYR A 19 -3.81 -48.55 -28.28
CA TYR A 19 -2.65 -48.32 -29.16
C TYR A 19 -2.44 -46.94 -29.83
N GLN A 20 -1.21 -46.46 -29.59
CA GLN A 20 -0.40 -45.45 -30.27
C GLN A 20 -0.68 -43.96 -30.01
N ALA A 21 0.21 -43.31 -29.24
CA ALA A 21 1.15 -42.31 -29.79
C ALA A 21 2.08 -41.78 -28.69
N TYR A 22 3.38 -41.74 -28.98
CA TYR A 22 4.35 -40.96 -28.22
C TYR A 22 3.94 -39.49 -28.23
N ALA A 23 3.68 -38.90 -27.06
CA ALA A 23 3.60 -37.45 -26.92
C ALA A 23 3.89 -37.03 -25.46
N ASN A 24 4.97 -36.27 -25.32
CA ASN A 24 5.23 -35.24 -24.33
C ASN A 24 4.88 -35.55 -22.87
N VAL A 25 5.94 -35.76 -22.10
CA VAL A 25 5.97 -35.53 -20.65
C VAL A 25 5.43 -34.11 -20.38
N PRO A 26 4.26 -33.95 -19.73
CA PRO A 26 3.85 -32.65 -19.25
C PRO A 26 4.75 -32.35 -18.06
N TYR A 27 5.57 -31.30 -18.18
CA TYR A 27 6.10 -30.64 -17.01
C TYR A 27 4.93 -30.40 -16.04
N PRO A 28 5.06 -30.73 -14.74
CA PRO A 28 4.08 -30.32 -13.76
C PRO A 28 4.13 -28.79 -13.74
N TYR A 29 3.20 -28.18 -14.47
CA TYR A 29 2.82 -26.81 -14.25
C TYR A 29 2.24 -26.83 -12.85
N TYR A 30 3.09 -26.51 -11.88
CA TYR A 30 2.64 -26.01 -10.60
C TYR A 30 1.77 -24.81 -10.96
N HIS A 31 0.46 -25.04 -11.07
CA HIS A 31 -0.50 -24.05 -10.71
C HIS A 31 -0.22 -23.76 -9.24
N THR A 32 0.75 -22.88 -9.00
CA THR A 32 0.65 -21.90 -7.94
C THR A 32 -0.70 -21.25 -8.19
N ASN A 33 -1.71 -21.82 -7.56
CA ASN A 33 -2.80 -21.05 -7.00
C ASN A 33 -2.10 -19.90 -6.32
N TYR A 34 -2.00 -18.78 -7.04
CA TYR A 34 -1.92 -17.47 -6.46
C TYR A 34 -3.15 -17.41 -5.57
N SER A 35 -2.97 -17.91 -4.35
CA SER A 35 -3.71 -17.48 -3.19
C SER A 35 -3.53 -15.98 -3.24
N TYR A 36 -4.51 -15.32 -3.84
CA TYR A 36 -4.78 -13.91 -3.75
C TYR A 36 -4.60 -13.62 -2.27
N TYR A 37 -3.41 -13.15 -1.90
CA TYR A 37 -3.16 -12.66 -0.57
C TYR A 37 -4.18 -11.56 -0.44
N VAL A 38 -5.25 -11.90 0.25
CA VAL A 38 -6.13 -10.95 0.88
C VAL A 38 -5.16 -10.22 1.78
N GLU A 39 -4.58 -9.14 1.25
CA GLU A 39 -4.13 -8.01 2.04
C GLU A 39 -5.13 -7.98 3.20
N ASN A 40 -4.64 -8.09 4.42
CA ASN A 40 -5.43 -7.62 5.54
C ASN A 40 -5.59 -6.11 5.30
N ARG A 41 -6.54 -5.75 4.42
CA ARG A 41 -6.80 -4.42 3.91
C ARG A 41 -7.18 -3.62 5.12
N GLN A 42 -6.19 -2.98 5.73
CA GLN A 42 -6.45 -1.93 6.68
C GLN A 42 -7.31 -0.93 5.92
N GLN A 43 -8.60 -0.90 6.28
CA GLN A 43 -9.57 -0.07 5.58
C GLN A 43 -9.10 1.38 5.68
N PRO A 44 -9.12 2.14 4.58
CA PRO A 44 -8.74 3.54 4.62
C PRO A 44 -9.59 4.27 5.65
N ILE A 45 -8.94 4.95 6.59
CA ILE A 45 -9.61 5.80 7.55
C ILE A 45 -9.88 7.13 6.84
N ARG A 46 -11.16 7.41 6.58
CA ARG A 46 -11.58 8.69 6.00
C ARG A 46 -11.42 9.80 7.04
N GLY A 47 -10.75 10.86 6.63
CA GLY A 47 -10.33 11.91 7.53
C GLY A 47 -10.16 13.25 6.84
N GLN A 48 -9.58 14.18 7.60
CA GLN A 48 -9.24 15.51 7.12
C GLN A 48 -7.75 15.77 7.30
N ALA A 49 -7.15 16.43 6.32
CA ALA A 49 -5.81 16.96 6.43
C ALA A 49 -5.85 18.49 6.43
N THR A 50 -5.12 19.09 7.36
CA THR A 50 -4.72 20.50 7.31
C THR A 50 -3.22 20.61 7.11
N TRP A 51 -2.69 21.84 7.06
CA TRP A 51 -1.25 22.06 6.95
C TRP A 51 -0.70 23.04 8.00
N THR A 52 0.60 22.90 8.25
CA THR A 52 1.41 23.79 9.10
C THR A 52 2.81 23.98 8.49
N GLU A 53 3.48 25.08 8.83
CA GLU A 53 4.91 25.29 8.55
C GLU A 53 5.81 24.52 9.54
N GLY A 54 5.20 23.81 10.49
CA GLY A 54 5.87 23.17 11.60
C GLY A 54 6.14 24.13 12.77
N GLY A 55 6.76 23.59 13.81
CA GLY A 55 7.14 24.31 15.03
C GLY A 55 8.46 23.78 15.59
N GLN A 56 9.04 24.50 16.56
CA GLN A 56 10.37 24.16 17.07
C GLN A 56 10.40 22.92 17.98
N VAL A 57 9.31 22.62 18.67
CA VAL A 57 9.24 21.50 19.61
C VAL A 57 8.04 20.63 19.25
N THR A 58 8.29 19.34 19.08
CA THR A 58 7.26 18.33 18.86
C THR A 58 7.17 17.40 20.04
N GLN A 59 6.00 16.84 20.31
CA GLN A 59 5.81 15.87 21.39
C GLN A 59 6.59 14.57 21.16
N CYS A 60 6.95 14.26 19.91
CA CYS A 60 7.72 13.07 19.58
C CYS A 60 9.23 13.27 19.61
N ASN A 61 9.74 14.50 19.85
CA ASN A 61 11.15 14.84 19.74
C ASN A 61 11.76 14.48 18.35
N ILE A 62 10.94 14.58 17.30
CA ILE A 62 11.34 14.41 15.89
C ILE A 62 11.07 15.74 15.18
N PRO A 63 12.04 16.33 14.47
CA PRO A 63 11.85 17.63 13.84
C PRO A 63 10.92 17.53 12.62
N TRP A 64 10.19 18.60 12.34
CA TRP A 64 9.36 18.72 11.14
C TRP A 64 10.15 18.60 9.83
N SER A 65 11.44 18.93 9.84
CA SER A 65 12.36 18.78 8.70
C SER A 65 12.75 17.33 8.42
N LYS A 66 12.36 16.38 9.27
CA LYS A 66 12.58 14.95 9.02
C LYS A 66 12.01 14.59 7.65
N ASN A 67 12.70 13.72 6.93
CA ASN A 67 12.22 13.18 5.66
C ASN A 67 11.80 14.27 4.65
N GLU A 68 12.63 15.30 4.47
CA GLU A 68 12.35 16.41 3.54
C GLU A 68 10.98 17.05 3.75
N PHE A 69 10.59 17.17 5.02
CA PHE A 69 9.29 17.70 5.43
C PHE A 69 8.08 16.85 5.03
N MET A 70 8.28 15.56 4.75
CA MET A 70 7.20 14.57 4.67
C MET A 70 6.83 14.10 6.07
N THR A 71 6.26 15.03 6.84
CA THR A 71 5.96 14.88 8.26
C THR A 71 4.54 15.30 8.56
N VAL A 72 4.00 14.76 9.65
CA VAL A 72 2.61 14.95 10.04
C VAL A 72 2.46 14.98 11.56
N ALA A 73 1.52 15.79 12.03
CA ALA A 73 1.00 15.70 13.39
C ALA A 73 -0.37 15.03 13.39
N VAL A 74 -0.64 14.23 14.41
CA VAL A 74 -1.91 13.52 14.58
C VAL A 74 -2.61 13.94 15.87
N GLY A 75 -3.89 13.63 16.02
CA GLY A 75 -4.58 13.84 17.30
C GLY A 75 -3.94 13.03 18.43
N GLN A 76 -3.87 13.60 19.64
CA GLN A 76 -3.27 12.93 20.80
C GLN A 76 -3.92 11.56 21.12
N ASN A 77 -5.22 11.44 20.86
CA ASN A 77 -6.01 10.23 21.05
C ASN A 77 -6.12 9.36 19.79
N ALA A 78 -5.43 9.72 18.70
CA ALA A 78 -5.37 8.87 17.51
C ALA A 78 -4.56 7.60 17.82
N PRO A 79 -4.88 6.45 17.19
CA PRO A 79 -4.24 5.16 17.46
C PRO A 79 -2.81 5.06 16.89
N TYR A 80 -2.18 6.18 16.57
CA TYR A 80 -0.88 6.23 15.91
C TYR A 80 0.24 6.59 16.88
N GLN A 81 1.44 6.09 16.58
CA GLN A 81 2.63 6.28 17.40
C GLN A 81 3.58 7.31 16.80
N CYS A 82 4.44 7.89 17.64
CA CYS A 82 5.53 8.74 17.18
C CYS A 82 6.51 7.92 16.33
N GLY A 83 7.01 8.49 15.23
CA GLY A 83 7.95 7.80 14.32
C GLY A 83 7.26 6.93 13.25
N GLN A 84 6.08 6.40 13.57
CA GLN A 84 5.29 5.62 12.62
C GLN A 84 5.00 6.40 11.34
N THR A 85 4.97 5.69 10.22
CA THR A 85 4.60 6.26 8.91
C THR A 85 3.13 6.05 8.58
N LEU A 86 2.55 7.01 7.88
CA LEU A 86 1.21 6.93 7.31
C LEU A 86 1.29 7.15 5.81
N ARG A 87 0.55 6.37 5.03
CA ARG A 87 0.26 6.72 3.64
C ARG A 87 -1.03 7.53 3.61
N ILE A 88 -0.98 8.72 3.02
CA ILE A 88 -2.10 9.65 2.93
C ILE A 88 -2.44 9.82 1.47
N LYS A 89 -3.70 9.60 1.11
CA LYS A 89 -4.22 9.79 -0.24
C LYS A 89 -5.17 10.97 -0.27
N TYR A 90 -5.07 11.80 -1.31
CA TYR A 90 -6.05 12.84 -1.60
C TYR A 90 -6.93 12.40 -2.79
N PRO A 91 -8.18 11.96 -2.57
CA PRO A 91 -9.01 11.42 -3.63
C PRO A 91 -9.31 12.40 -4.77
N ALA A 92 -9.30 13.71 -4.53
CA ALA A 92 -9.56 14.70 -5.58
C ALA A 92 -8.45 14.75 -6.64
N THR A 93 -7.19 14.49 -6.24
CA THR A 93 -6.02 14.50 -7.14
C THR A 93 -5.49 13.11 -7.45
N GLN A 94 -5.97 12.09 -6.73
CA GLN A 94 -5.46 10.71 -6.74
C GLN A 94 -3.97 10.60 -6.37
N ARG A 95 -3.39 11.65 -5.78
CA ARG A 95 -2.00 11.63 -5.30
C ARG A 95 -1.93 11.10 -3.88
N GLU A 96 -0.77 10.52 -3.59
CA GLU A 96 -0.48 9.92 -2.30
C GLU A 96 0.90 10.37 -1.81
N VAL A 97 1.04 10.49 -0.49
CA VAL A 97 2.32 10.78 0.17
C VAL A 97 2.50 9.87 1.36
N VAL A 98 3.75 9.52 1.65
CA VAL A 98 4.13 8.79 2.85
C VAL A 98 4.74 9.79 3.82
N VAL A 99 4.17 9.89 5.02
CA VAL A 99 4.57 10.88 6.02
C VAL A 99 4.91 10.23 7.35
N THR A 100 5.91 10.77 8.03
CA THR A 100 6.32 10.35 9.38
C THR A 100 5.58 11.15 10.45
N ILE A 101 5.03 10.47 11.45
CA ILE A 101 4.39 11.13 12.59
C ILE A 101 5.45 11.74 13.48
N VAL A 102 5.46 13.07 13.55
CA VAL A 102 6.45 13.84 14.32
C VAL A 102 5.84 14.57 15.50
N ASP A 103 4.52 14.71 15.58
CA ASP A 103 3.88 15.45 16.67
C ASP A 103 2.48 14.93 17.00
N LYS A 104 2.02 15.23 18.22
CA LYS A 104 0.67 14.90 18.71
C LYS A 104 -0.03 16.18 19.18
N VAL A 105 -1.20 16.47 18.62
CA VAL A 105 -1.94 17.71 18.87
C VAL A 105 -3.13 17.42 19.78
N ALA A 106 -3.21 18.15 20.89
CA ALA A 106 -4.36 18.08 21.79
C ALA A 106 -5.61 18.66 21.12
N GLY A 107 -6.78 18.02 21.32
CA GLY A 107 -8.05 18.47 20.76
C GLY A 107 -8.27 18.16 19.27
N PHE A 108 -7.28 17.59 18.56
CA PHE A 108 -7.47 17.08 17.21
C PHE A 108 -8.28 15.77 17.22
N PRO A 109 -9.31 15.64 16.36
CA PRO A 109 -9.99 14.36 16.14
C PRO A 109 -9.02 13.24 15.72
N SER A 110 -9.36 11.99 16.03
CA SER A 110 -8.52 10.82 15.71
C SER A 110 -8.31 10.61 14.21
N ASN A 111 -9.23 11.10 13.38
CA ASN A 111 -9.18 11.04 11.92
C ASN A 111 -8.79 12.39 11.28
N ARG A 112 -8.16 13.29 12.04
CA ARG A 112 -7.60 14.54 11.52
C ARG A 112 -6.09 14.54 11.66
N VAL A 113 -5.43 14.93 10.57
CA VAL A 113 -3.97 15.07 10.51
C VAL A 113 -3.58 16.49 10.13
N ASN A 114 -2.42 16.94 10.61
CA ASN A 114 -1.83 18.22 10.25
C ASN A 114 -0.51 17.97 9.53
N LEU A 115 -0.53 18.02 8.22
CA LEU A 115 0.64 17.78 7.38
C LEU A 115 1.59 18.98 7.45
N HIS A 116 2.87 18.74 7.24
CA HIS A 116 3.74 19.86 6.86
C HIS A 116 3.27 20.42 5.51
N ARG A 117 3.46 21.73 5.28
CA ARG A 117 3.08 22.40 4.04
C ARG A 117 3.61 21.68 2.79
N THR A 118 4.88 21.26 2.81
CA THR A 118 5.49 20.48 1.71
C THR A 118 4.72 19.19 1.40
N ALA A 119 4.39 18.38 2.41
CA ALA A 119 3.62 17.16 2.24
C ALA A 119 2.19 17.43 1.73
N PHE A 120 1.56 18.50 2.24
CA PHE A 120 0.25 18.94 1.79
C PHE A 120 0.24 19.34 0.31
N LEU A 121 1.26 20.08 -0.14
CA LEU A 121 1.41 20.48 -1.54
C LEU A 121 1.79 19.28 -2.44
N ALA A 122 2.55 18.32 -1.93
CA ALA A 122 2.90 17.09 -2.67
C ALA A 122 1.66 16.25 -3.02
N LEU A 123 0.61 16.27 -2.19
CA LEU A 123 -0.72 15.72 -2.52
C LEU A 123 -1.42 16.46 -3.67
N GLY A 124 -0.84 17.56 -4.19
CA GLY A 124 -1.47 18.41 -5.21
C GLY A 124 -2.61 19.25 -4.66
N ALA A 125 -2.70 19.42 -3.33
CA ALA A 125 -3.68 20.30 -2.72
C ALA A 125 -3.23 21.76 -2.81
N ASP A 126 -4.21 22.67 -2.84
CA ASP A 126 -3.95 24.11 -2.77
C ASP A 126 -3.93 24.54 -1.30
N ALA A 127 -2.84 25.17 -0.85
CA ALA A 127 -2.70 25.67 0.50
C ALA A 127 -3.84 26.62 0.90
N ALA A 128 -4.45 27.34 -0.05
CA ALA A 128 -5.58 28.23 0.19
C ALA A 128 -6.86 27.49 0.60
N GLN A 129 -7.00 26.19 0.31
CA GLN A 129 -8.14 25.37 0.75
C GLN A 129 -8.12 25.16 2.27
N GLY A 130 -6.92 25.15 2.89
CA GLY A 130 -6.70 25.00 4.33
C GLY A 130 -7.00 23.60 4.89
N VAL A 131 -8.14 23.01 4.53
CA VAL A 131 -8.59 21.68 4.95
C VAL A 131 -9.04 20.88 3.73
N ILE A 132 -8.57 19.64 3.61
CA ILE A 132 -8.97 18.70 2.55
C ILE A 132 -9.42 17.37 3.15
N ASN A 133 -10.28 16.65 2.43
CA ASN A 133 -10.65 15.28 2.80
C ASN A 133 -9.62 14.30 2.25
N VAL A 134 -9.16 13.37 3.09
CA VAL A 134 -8.12 12.40 2.77
C VAL A 134 -8.50 10.99 3.21
N GLU A 135 -7.82 10.01 2.64
CA GLU A 135 -7.81 8.63 3.12
C GLU A 135 -6.47 8.35 3.79
N ILE A 136 -6.53 7.88 5.04
CA ILE A 136 -5.37 7.62 5.89
C ILE A 136 -5.20 6.10 5.98
N TYR A 137 -4.07 5.62 5.52
CA TYR A 137 -3.66 4.23 5.61
C TYR A 137 -2.58 4.13 6.68
N PRO A 138 -2.88 3.50 7.84
CA PRO A 138 -1.84 3.17 8.79
C PRO A 138 -0.88 2.21 8.10
N SER A 139 0.39 2.58 7.99
CA SER A 139 1.42 1.70 7.42
C SER A 139 2.43 1.41 8.51
N PRO A 140 2.19 0.37 9.33
CA PRO A 140 3.15 -0.04 10.36
C PRO A 140 4.42 -0.67 9.79
N GLU A 141 4.45 -1.09 8.52
CA GLU A 141 5.55 -1.92 7.96
C GLU A 141 6.73 -1.13 7.36
N LEU A 142 6.59 0.15 7.02
CA LEU A 142 7.72 0.90 6.43
C LEU A 142 8.87 1.18 7.42
N GLU A 143 8.69 0.97 8.73
CA GLU A 143 9.79 1.02 9.71
C GLU A 143 10.73 -0.20 9.61
N GLU A 144 10.28 -1.34 9.06
CA GLU A 144 11.14 -2.50 8.78
C GLU A 144 11.94 -2.35 7.47
N GLU A 145 11.64 -1.32 6.66
CA GLU A 145 12.08 -1.16 5.27
C GLU A 145 12.89 0.13 5.04
N LYS A 146 14.05 0.28 5.71
CA LYS A 146 14.98 1.38 5.42
C LYS A 146 15.36 1.47 3.93
N TRP A 147 15.38 0.34 3.23
CA TRP A 147 15.73 0.27 1.80
C TRP A 147 14.57 0.58 0.86
N GLY A 148 13.34 0.24 1.24
CA GLY A 148 12.14 0.51 0.44
C GLY A 148 12.01 1.98 0.05
N LYS A 149 12.19 2.86 1.05
CA LYS A 149 12.18 4.31 0.87
C LYS A 149 13.29 4.80 -0.05
N TYR A 150 14.51 4.31 0.16
CA TYR A 150 15.67 4.70 -0.66
C TYR A 150 15.46 4.27 -2.13
N LEU A 151 14.97 3.06 -2.35
CA LEU A 151 14.69 2.54 -3.67
C LEU A 151 13.55 3.29 -4.36
N LEU A 152 12.53 3.71 -3.62
CA LEU A 152 11.47 4.56 -4.14
C LEU A 152 12.02 5.91 -4.64
N GLU A 153 12.85 6.59 -3.86
CA GLU A 153 13.48 7.86 -4.24
C GLU A 153 14.38 7.73 -5.48
N VAL A 154 15.19 6.67 -5.52
CA VAL A 154 16.04 6.34 -6.69
C VAL A 154 15.19 6.09 -7.92
N THR A 155 14.09 5.33 -7.77
CA THR A 155 13.19 4.99 -8.88
C THR A 155 12.48 6.22 -9.43
N GLN A 156 11.97 7.11 -8.56
CA GLN A 156 11.35 8.37 -8.99
C GLN A 156 12.34 9.29 -9.71
N THR A 157 13.61 9.31 -9.26
CA THR A 157 14.68 10.09 -9.91
C THR A 157 15.04 9.52 -11.28
N ALA A 158 15.10 8.19 -11.41
CA ALA A 158 15.41 7.52 -12.67
C ALA A 158 14.27 7.60 -13.69
N TYR A 159 13.01 7.67 -13.22
CA TYR A 159 11.82 7.68 -14.06
C TYR A 159 10.91 8.90 -13.79
N PRO A 160 11.39 10.14 -14.03
CA PRO A 160 10.68 11.37 -13.63
C PRO A 160 9.36 11.62 -14.38
N ASN A 161 9.13 10.93 -15.49
CA ASN A 161 7.90 11.03 -16.30
C ASN A 161 6.87 9.95 -15.97
N TYR A 162 7.11 9.13 -14.95
CA TYR A 162 6.21 8.06 -14.52
C TYR A 162 5.76 8.34 -13.09
N ASN A 163 4.50 8.02 -12.79
CA ASN A 163 4.03 7.98 -11.41
C ASN A 163 4.35 6.59 -10.86
N VAL A 164 5.13 6.52 -9.78
CA VAL A 164 5.26 5.28 -9.00
C VAL A 164 3.99 5.15 -8.19
N THR A 165 3.12 4.21 -8.55
CA THR A 165 1.79 4.07 -7.95
C THR A 165 1.71 2.96 -6.93
N ASP A 166 2.66 2.04 -6.97
CA ASP A 166 2.77 0.96 -6.01
C ASP A 166 4.22 0.58 -5.75
N TYR A 167 4.47 0.14 -4.53
CA TYR A 167 5.73 -0.35 -4.04
C TYR A 167 5.40 -1.53 -3.13
N ASP A 168 5.89 -2.71 -3.53
CA ASP A 168 5.65 -3.95 -2.81
C ASP A 168 6.97 -4.56 -2.39
N PHE A 169 7.08 -4.88 -1.11
CA PHE A 169 8.15 -5.72 -0.63
C PHE A 169 7.89 -7.18 -1.03
N VAL A 170 8.83 -7.76 -1.76
CA VAL A 170 8.72 -9.11 -2.30
C VAL A 170 9.31 -10.11 -1.32
N THR A 171 10.53 -9.87 -0.84
CA THR A 171 11.19 -10.80 0.09
C THR A 171 12.37 -10.20 0.83
N LYS A 172 12.69 -10.76 2.00
CA LYS A 172 13.92 -10.52 2.75
C LYS A 172 14.57 -11.85 3.07
N THR A 173 15.83 -11.98 2.69
CA THR A 173 16.64 -13.16 2.94
C THR A 173 17.95 -12.75 3.58
N ASN A 174 18.52 -13.63 4.40
CA ASN A 174 19.85 -13.47 4.97
C ASN A 174 20.79 -14.48 4.32
N PRO A 175 21.29 -14.21 3.10
CA PRO A 175 22.14 -15.16 2.37
C PRO A 175 23.46 -15.46 3.10
N ALA A 176 23.88 -14.59 4.02
CA ALA A 176 25.03 -14.81 4.90
C ALA A 176 24.82 -14.08 6.25
N PRO A 177 25.57 -14.40 7.32
CA PRO A 177 25.40 -13.81 8.66
C PRO A 177 25.54 -12.28 8.72
N ASN A 178 26.16 -11.66 7.72
CA ASN A 178 26.38 -10.23 7.59
C ASN A 178 25.78 -9.64 6.31
N GLN A 179 24.86 -10.36 5.66
CA GLN A 179 24.21 -9.92 4.44
C GLN A 179 22.70 -10.01 4.60
N VAL A 180 22.04 -8.93 4.21
CA VAL A 180 20.59 -8.86 4.10
C VAL A 180 20.30 -8.55 2.64
N LYS A 181 19.53 -9.42 1.99
CA LYS A 181 18.98 -9.18 0.64
C LYS A 181 17.50 -8.86 0.81
N GLU A 182 17.10 -7.69 0.36
CA GLU A 182 15.69 -7.29 0.26
C GLU A 182 15.34 -7.11 -1.23
N GLU A 183 14.18 -7.58 -1.62
CA GLU A 183 13.66 -7.53 -2.98
C GLU A 183 12.35 -6.77 -2.99
N TYR A 184 12.17 -5.90 -3.98
CA TYR A 184 11.10 -4.93 -4.06
C TYR A 184 10.61 -4.82 -5.49
N ASP A 185 9.29 -4.75 -5.64
CA ASP A 185 8.62 -4.52 -6.91
C ASP A 185 8.04 -3.10 -6.96
N PHE A 186 8.18 -2.45 -8.11
CA PHE A 186 7.67 -1.10 -8.35
C PHE A 186 6.75 -1.10 -9.57
N ILE A 187 5.56 -0.50 -9.42
CA ILE A 187 4.65 -0.28 -10.56
C ILE A 187 4.76 1.17 -11.01
N LEU A 188 5.23 1.36 -12.24
CA LEU A 188 5.38 2.66 -12.88
C LEU A 188 4.26 2.87 -13.90
N ILE A 189 3.46 3.91 -13.71
CA ILE A 189 2.38 4.27 -14.64
C ILE A 189 2.74 5.56 -15.36
N GLN A 190 2.79 5.49 -16.70
CA GLN A 190 2.96 6.67 -17.52
C GLN A 190 1.66 7.51 -17.49
N PRO A 191 1.72 8.80 -17.12
CA PRO A 191 0.56 9.67 -17.21
C PRO A 191 0.17 9.84 -18.69
N LYS A 192 -1.09 9.52 -19.02
CA LYS A 192 -1.62 9.76 -20.37
C LYS A 192 -1.58 11.26 -20.66
N LYS A 193 -0.93 11.65 -21.75
CA LYS A 193 -1.03 13.02 -22.28
C LYS A 193 -2.50 13.28 -22.64
N LYS A 194 -3.08 14.33 -22.06
CA LYS A 194 -4.36 14.88 -22.49
C LYS A 194 -4.18 15.63 -23.81
#